data_AF-A0A842U1J7-F1
#
_entry.id   AF-A0A842U1J7-F1
#
_cell.length_a   1.000
_cell.length_b   1.000
_cell.length_c   1.000
_cell.angle_alpha   90.00
_cell.angle_beta   90.00
_cell.angle_gamma   90.00
#
_symmetry.space_group_name_H-M   'P 1'
#
loop_
_entity.id
_entity.type
_entity.pdbx_description
1 polymer ?
#
loop_
_entity_poly.entity_id
_entity_poly.type
_entity_poly.pdbx_seq_one_letter_code
_entity_poly.pdbx_strand_id
1 'polypeptide(L)'
;MPKSFQKIYKVEIRGQEYSFELKTRPNGNILLVIPNVGGDMEAMPLHPRQYKWIKTKIQTIKGINPIWTTVWELTSEKVLKNVEEIFKSEGELAYEKEWD
;
A
#
# COMPACT_ATOMS: atom_id res chain seq x y z
N MET A 1 -8.51 -0.11 -21.27
CA MET A 1 -7.32 -0.16 -20.37
C MET A 1 -7.84 -0.18 -18.94
N PRO A 2 -7.21 -0.89 -17.99
CA PRO A 2 -7.61 -0.79 -16.59
C PRO A 2 -7.48 0.67 -16.15
N LYS A 3 -8.53 1.20 -15.50
CA LYS A 3 -8.53 2.59 -15.03
C LYS A 3 -7.38 2.81 -14.07
N SER A 4 -6.71 3.94 -14.24
CA SER A 4 -5.65 4.32 -13.32
C SER A 4 -6.26 4.98 -12.09
N PHE A 5 -5.71 4.70 -10.90
CA PHE A 5 -6.24 5.21 -9.65
C PHE A 5 -5.13 5.45 -8.62
N GLN A 6 -5.47 6.26 -7.62
CA GLN A 6 -4.72 6.45 -6.39
C GLN A 6 -5.69 6.54 -5.22
N LYS A 7 -5.44 5.74 -4.19
CA LYS A 7 -6.17 5.76 -2.91
C LYS A 7 -5.16 5.92 -1.78
N ILE A 8 -5.44 6.82 -0.85
CA ILE A 8 -4.62 7.00 0.35
C ILE A 8 -5.46 6.65 1.57
N TYR A 9 -4.96 5.69 2.34
CA TYR A 9 -5.53 5.27 3.61
C TYR A 9 -4.74 5.87 4.75
N LYS A 10 -5.41 6.32 5.79
CA LYS A 10 -4.81 6.69 7.07
C LYS A 10 -5.14 5.63 8.11
N VAL A 11 -4.15 5.20 8.88
CA VAL A 11 -4.28 4.16 9.90
C VAL A 11 -3.59 4.63 11.16
N GLU A 12 -4.25 4.50 12.30
CA GLU A 12 -3.62 4.75 13.60
C GLU A 12 -2.92 3.47 14.10
N ILE A 13 -1.61 3.57 14.35
CA ILE A 13 -0.81 2.47 14.90
C ILE A 13 -0.19 2.95 16.21
N ARG A 14 -0.76 2.50 17.34
CA ARG A 14 -0.32 2.86 18.70
C ARG A 14 -0.34 4.37 18.96
N GLY A 15 -1.42 5.06 18.61
CA GLY A 15 -1.58 6.51 18.82
C GLY A 15 -0.82 7.38 17.83
N GLN A 16 -0.23 6.81 16.77
CA GLN A 16 0.41 7.55 15.69
C GLN A 16 -0.29 7.28 14.36
N GLU A 17 -0.70 8.33 13.66
CA GLU A 17 -1.28 8.25 12.32
C GLU A 17 -0.19 7.98 11.28
N TYR A 18 -0.46 7.03 10.39
CA TYR A 18 0.37 6.68 9.25
C TYR A 18 -0.48 6.64 7.98
N SER A 19 0.13 6.94 6.83
CA SER A 19 -0.56 6.88 5.53
C SER A 19 -0.03 5.76 4.64
N PHE A 20 -0.92 5.12 3.89
CA PHE A 20 -0.60 4.07 2.92
C PHE A 20 -1.28 4.37 1.59
N GLU A 21 -0.60 4.11 0.49
CA GLU A 21 -1.09 4.41 -0.85
C GLU A 21 -1.32 3.10 -1.63
N LEU A 22 -2.51 2.94 -2.19
CA LEU A 22 -2.80 1.99 -3.25
C LEU A 22 -2.90 2.74 -4.57
N LYS A 23 -2.13 2.33 -5.58
CA LYS A 23 -2.18 2.98 -6.90
C LYS A 23 -1.99 2.01 -8.03
N THR A 24 -2.48 2.35 -9.21
CA THR A 24 -2.11 1.68 -10.46
C THR A 24 -1.07 2.50 -11.23
N ARG A 25 -0.09 1.81 -11.81
CA ARG A 25 0.86 2.38 -12.75
C ARG A 25 0.24 2.46 -14.16
N PRO A 26 0.80 3.29 -15.06
CA PRO A 26 0.35 3.37 -16.46
C PRO A 26 0.39 2.04 -17.22
N ASN A 27 1.22 1.08 -16.77
CA ASN A 27 1.31 -0.26 -17.36
C ASN A 27 0.25 -1.24 -16.80
N GLY A 28 -0.64 -0.79 -15.92
CA GLY A 28 -1.69 -1.59 -15.29
C GLY A 28 -1.29 -2.27 -13.98
N ASN A 29 -0.03 -2.17 -13.53
CA ASN A 29 0.39 -2.82 -12.29
C ASN A 29 -0.19 -2.10 -11.07
N ILE A 30 -0.71 -2.87 -10.12
CA ILE A 30 -1.28 -2.36 -8.86
C ILE A 30 -0.18 -2.39 -7.79
N LEU A 31 -0.01 -1.30 -7.07
CA LEU A 31 1.00 -1.14 -6.04
C LEU A 31 0.41 -0.75 -4.70
N LEU A 32 1.00 -1.29 -3.63
CA LEU A 32 0.89 -0.83 -2.27
C LEU A 32 2.20 -0.13 -1.89
N VAL A 33 2.09 1.10 -1.42
CA VAL A 33 3.23 1.98 -1.15
C VAL A 33 3.10 2.59 0.24
N ILE A 34 4.18 2.57 1.01
CA ILE A 34 4.35 3.52 2.11
C ILE A 34 4.97 4.79 1.50
N PRO A 35 4.28 5.94 1.50
CA PRO A 35 4.81 7.20 0.97
C PRO A 35 5.94 7.75 1.87
N ASN A 36 6.80 8.61 1.31
CA ASN A 36 7.88 9.32 2.03
C ASN A 36 8.93 8.45 2.73
N VAL A 37 9.45 7.46 2.02
CA VAL A 37 10.53 6.59 2.49
C VAL A 37 11.54 6.48 1.37
N GLY A 38 12.77 6.92 1.65
CA GLY A 38 13.83 7.27 0.71
C GLY A 38 13.98 6.30 -0.47
N GLY A 39 14.21 6.87 -1.65
CA GLY A 39 14.26 6.19 -2.94
C GLY A 39 15.47 5.28 -3.17
N ASP A 40 16.10 4.77 -2.11
CA ASP A 40 17.20 3.81 -2.23
C ASP A 40 16.72 2.39 -1.88
N MET A 41 17.06 1.43 -2.75
CA MET A 41 16.73 0.00 -2.60
C MET A 41 17.17 -0.61 -1.26
N GLU A 42 18.10 0.02 -0.56
CA GLU A 42 18.69 -0.46 0.70
C GLU A 42 18.40 0.44 1.91
N ALA A 43 17.60 1.52 1.75
CA ALA A 43 17.30 2.41 2.85
C ALA A 43 16.40 1.73 3.89
N MET A 44 16.77 1.83 5.17
CA MET A 44 15.84 1.50 6.26
C MET A 44 14.56 2.33 6.10
N PRO A 45 13.37 1.74 6.28
CA PRO A 45 12.14 2.50 6.22
C PRO A 45 12.18 3.59 7.32
N LEU A 46 11.95 4.85 6.93
CA LEU A 46 11.85 6.01 7.82
C LEU A 46 10.89 5.76 9.00
N HIS A 47 9.89 4.91 8.77
CA HIS A 47 8.93 4.48 9.78
C HIS A 47 8.95 2.94 9.92
N PRO A 48 9.90 2.37 10.68
CA PRO A 48 10.03 0.91 10.85
C PRO A 48 8.78 0.26 11.46
N ARG A 49 8.05 1.00 12.31
CA ARG A 49 6.79 0.53 12.90
C ARG A 49 5.70 0.36 11.85
N GLN A 50 5.55 1.35 10.98
CA GLN A 50 4.62 1.32 9.87
C GLN A 50 4.94 0.17 8.91
N TYR A 51 6.22 0.03 8.53
CA TYR A 51 6.70 -1.08 7.71
C TYR A 51 6.40 -2.46 8.33
N LYS A 52 6.73 -2.64 9.62
CA LYS A 52 6.49 -3.91 10.32
C LYS A 52 5.00 -4.23 10.40
N TRP A 53 4.17 -3.22 10.64
CA TRP A 53 2.72 -3.39 10.71
C TRP A 53 2.16 -3.83 9.35
N ILE A 54 2.48 -3.14 8.25
CA ILE A 54 1.98 -3.49 6.92
C ILE A 54 2.46 -4.88 6.50
N LYS A 55 3.74 -5.20 6.72
CA LYS A 55 4.32 -6.50 6.40
C LYS A 55 3.57 -7.61 7.13
N THR A 56 3.24 -7.41 8.40
CA THR A 56 2.48 -8.38 9.20
C THR A 56 1.07 -8.61 8.66
N LYS A 57 0.40 -7.56 8.17
CA LYS A 57 -0.96 -7.65 7.62
C LYS A 57 -1.00 -8.33 6.24
N ILE A 58 0.00 -8.07 5.39
CA ILE A 58 -0.03 -8.53 4.00
C ILE A 58 0.71 -9.85 3.75
N GLN A 59 1.59 -10.29 4.66
CA GLN A 59 2.44 -11.49 4.46
C GLN A 59 1.67 -12.80 4.22
N THR A 60 0.40 -12.89 4.65
CA THR A 60 -0.43 -14.09 4.49
C THR A 60 -1.21 -14.08 3.16
N ILE A 61 -1.23 -12.96 2.44
CA ILE A 61 -1.99 -12.79 1.21
C ILE A 61 -1.12 -13.26 0.04
N LYS A 62 -1.53 -14.36 -0.60
CA LYS A 62 -0.90 -14.82 -1.85
C LYS A 62 -1.11 -13.80 -2.96
N GLY A 63 -0.07 -13.52 -3.74
CA GLY A 63 -0.12 -12.54 -4.84
C GLY A 63 0.31 -11.13 -4.46
N ILE A 64 1.04 -10.97 -3.35
CA ILE A 64 1.73 -9.73 -2.98
C ILE A 64 3.23 -9.97 -3.04
N ASN A 65 3.91 -9.28 -3.97
CA ASN A 65 5.33 -9.42 -4.20
C ASN A 65 6.06 -8.14 -3.77
N PRO A 66 7.08 -8.20 -2.89
CA PRO A 66 7.91 -7.04 -2.61
C PRO A 66 8.73 -6.67 -3.85
N ILE A 67 8.69 -5.41 -4.27
CA ILE A 67 9.57 -4.89 -5.32
C ILE A 67 10.65 -3.98 -4.72
N TRP A 68 10.28 -3.17 -3.72
CA TRP A 68 11.21 -2.31 -2.96
C TRP A 68 10.88 -2.42 -1.47
N THR A 69 11.77 -1.89 -0.61
CA THR A 69 11.58 -1.90 0.85
C THR A 69 10.20 -1.42 1.28
N THR A 70 9.61 -0.47 0.57
CA THR A 70 8.32 0.15 0.93
C THR A 70 7.29 0.07 -0.19
N VAL A 71 7.55 -0.77 -1.20
CA VAL A 71 6.67 -0.95 -2.36
C VAL A 71 6.43 -2.44 -2.60
N TRP A 72 5.16 -2.81 -2.66
CA TRP A 72 4.70 -4.14 -3.01
C TRP A 72 3.81 -4.08 -4.24
N GLU A 73 3.93 -5.07 -5.11
CA GLU A 73 3.03 -5.27 -6.24
C GLU A 73 1.98 -6.31 -5.92
N LEU A 74 0.75 -6.01 -6.34
CA LEU A 74 -0.42 -6.85 -6.17
C LEU A 74 -0.74 -7.46 -7.53
N THR A 75 -0.72 -8.78 -7.62
CA THR A 75 -0.78 -9.49 -8.91
C THR A 75 -2.17 -9.53 -9.54
N SER A 76 -3.21 -9.07 -8.84
CA SER A 76 -4.59 -9.08 -9.35
C SER A 76 -5.52 -8.14 -8.58
N GLU A 77 -6.67 -7.82 -9.20
CA GLU A 77 -7.76 -7.08 -8.54
C GLU A 77 -8.32 -7.79 -7.30
N LYS A 78 -8.28 -9.12 -7.26
CA LYS A 78 -8.70 -9.89 -6.07
C LYS A 78 -7.80 -9.58 -4.89
N VAL A 79 -6.49 -9.50 -5.12
CA VAL A 79 -5.50 -9.14 -4.09
C VAL A 79 -5.71 -7.69 -3.64
N LEU A 80 -5.98 -6.78 -4.59
CA LEU A 80 -6.34 -5.39 -4.27
C LEU A 80 -7.53 -5.30 -3.32
N LYS A 81 -8.64 -5.99 -3.62
CA LYS A 81 -9.84 -5.99 -2.75
C LYS A 81 -9.53 -6.48 -1.34
N ASN A 82 -8.77 -7.56 -1.20
CA ASN A 82 -8.36 -8.07 0.12
C ASN A 82 -7.54 -7.03 0.91
N VAL A 83 -6.64 -6.32 0.24
CA VAL A 83 -5.81 -5.29 0.88
C VAL A 83 -6.65 -4.07 1.26
N GLU A 84 -7.59 -3.65 0.40
CA GLU A 84 -8.53 -2.57 0.73
C GLU A 84 -9.39 -2.92 1.95
N GLU A 85 -9.89 -4.15 2.05
CA GLU A 85 -10.69 -4.60 3.20
C GLU A 85 -9.91 -4.49 4.52
N ILE A 86 -8.62 -4.88 4.51
CA ILE A 86 -7.75 -4.71 5.67
C ILE A 86 -7.66 -3.25 6.07
N PHE A 87 -7.33 -2.34 5.15
CA PHE A 87 -7.19 -0.93 5.50
C PHE A 87 -8.50 -0.25 5.86
N LYS A 88 -9.63 -0.66 5.28
CA LYS A 88 -10.97 -0.18 5.67
C LYS A 88 -11.37 -0.65 7.07
N SER A 89 -10.89 -1.82 7.51
CA SER A 89 -11.17 -2.34 8.85
C SER A 89 -10.28 -1.74 9.94
N GLU A 90 -9.09 -1.26 9.58
CA GLU A 90 -8.08 -0.77 10.52
C GLU A 90 -7.88 0.76 10.47
N GLY A 91 -8.44 1.43 9.46
CA GLY A 91 -8.24 2.86 9.22
C GLY A 91 -9.32 3.47 8.33
N GLU A 92 -9.03 4.63 7.77
CA GLU A 92 -9.95 5.44 6.97
C GLU A 92 -9.39 5.72 5.57
N LEU A 93 -10.27 5.78 4.58
CA LEU A 93 -9.93 6.27 3.25
C LEU A 93 -9.89 7.80 3.31
N ALA A 94 -8.69 8.38 3.19
CA ALA A 94 -8.48 9.82 3.27
C ALA A 94 -8.51 10.51 1.90
N TYR A 95 -8.23 9.78 0.82
CA TYR A 95 -8.20 10.30 -0.53
C TYR A 95 -8.44 9.21 -1.57
N GLU A 96 -9.17 9.53 -2.63
CA GLU A 96 -9.37 8.68 -3.79
C GLU A 96 -9.43 9.54 -5.06
N LYS A 97 -8.71 9.11 -6.10
CA LYS A 97 -8.74 9.71 -7.43
C LYS A 97 -8.65 8.62 -8.49
N GLU A 98 -9.49 8.73 -9.51
CA GLU A 98 -9.46 7.89 -10.71
C GLU A 98 -9.14 8.76 -11.93
N TRP A 99 -8.48 8.17 -12.93
CA TRP A 99 -8.28 8.78 -14.24
C TRP A 99 -8.29 7.73 -15.35
N ASP A 100 -8.72 8.17 -16.53
CA ASP A 100 -8.84 7.36 -17.75
C ASP A 100 -7.49 7.19 -18.48
#